data_AF-A0A946SHK3-F1
#
_entry.id   AF-A0A946SHK3-F1
#
_cell.length_a   1.000
_cell.length_b   1.000
_cell.length_c   1.000
_cell.angle_alpha   90.00
_cell.angle_beta   90.00
_cell.angle_gamma   90.00
#
_symmetry.space_group_name_H-M   'P 1'
#
loop_
_entity.id
_entity.type
_entity.pdbx_description
1 polymer ?
#
loop_
_entity_poly.entity_id
_entity_poly.type
_entity_poly.pdbx_seq_one_letter_code
_entity_poly.pdbx_strand_id
1 'polypeptide(L)' 'MVSQPSVEELQQIARDGFGRDLSAEQAERYRGRLPVMGQAARLIDEWAARLDETAPAAVHRTPVECGNMDVTVGYSVQ' A
#
# COMPACT_ATOMS: atom_id res chain seq x y z
N MET A 1 9.99 -17.32 7.17
CA MET A 1 9.57 -16.07 7.84
C MET A 1 10.56 -15.00 7.44
N VAL A 2 10.11 -13.85 6.95
CA VAL A 2 11.03 -12.72 6.70
C VAL A 2 11.33 -12.14 8.07
N SER A 3 12.57 -12.26 8.54
CA SER A 3 12.98 -11.68 9.82
C SER A 3 12.82 -10.16 9.75
N GLN A 4 12.16 -9.58 10.75
CA GLN A 4 12.06 -8.13 10.82
C GLN A 4 13.46 -7.55 11.03
N PRO A 5 13.85 -6.52 10.24
CA PRO A 5 15.13 -5.87 10.42
C PRO A 5 15.23 -5.27 11.83
N SER A 6 16.44 -5.25 12.36
CA SER A 6 16.78 -4.61 13.62
C SER A 6 16.72 -3.08 13.51
N VAL A 7 16.71 -2.38 14.65
CA VAL A 7 16.76 -0.91 14.69
C VAL A 7 18.01 -0.39 13.98
N GLU A 8 19.15 -1.02 14.24
CA GLU A 8 20.45 -0.64 13.66
C GLU A 8 20.46 -0.84 12.14
N GLU A 9 19.90 -1.96 11.66
CA GLU A 9 19.74 -2.22 10.23
C GLU A 9 18.84 -1.17 9.57
N LEU A 10 17.76 -0.75 10.23
CA LEU A 10 16.88 0.30 9.70
C LEU A 10 17.54 1.68 9.66
N GLN A 11 18.36 2.01 10.66
CA GLN A 11 19.14 3.25 10.65
C GLN A 11 20.19 3.23 9.53
N GLN A 12 20.84 2.09 9.32
CA GLN A 12 21.82 1.92 8.25
C GLN A 12 21.15 2.03 6.87
N ILE A 13 20.02 1.34 6.65
CA ILE A 13 19.23 1.44 5.42
C ILE A 13 18.77 2.88 5.17
N ALA A 14 18.35 3.60 6.20
CA ALA A 14 17.94 5.00 6.07
C ALA A 14 19.09 5.91 5.65
N ARG A 15 20.28 5.69 6.22
CA ARG A 15 21.48 6.44 5.88
C ARG A 15 21.94 6.15 4.46
N ASP A 16 22.07 4.87 4.11
CA ASP A 16 22.63 4.45 2.83
C ASP A 16 21.65 4.64 1.68
N GLY A 17 20.37 4.32 1.90
CA GLY A 17 19.34 4.37 0.86
C GLY A 17 18.70 5.74 0.69
N PHE A 18 18.60 6.53 1.76
CA PHE A 18 17.84 7.77 1.77
C PHE A 18 18.64 9.00 2.26
N GLY A 19 19.91 8.83 2.62
CA GLY A 19 20.75 9.92 3.14
C GLY A 19 20.20 10.53 4.44
N ARG A 20 19.42 9.77 5.21
CA ARG A 20 18.77 10.23 6.45
C ARG A 20 19.28 9.44 7.65
N ASP A 21 19.68 10.15 8.69
CA ASP A 21 19.88 9.54 10.01
C ASP A 21 18.54 9.47 10.76
N LEU A 22 18.12 8.25 11.09
CA LEU A 22 16.97 8.01 11.95
C LEU A 22 17.40 7.90 13.41
N SER A 23 16.63 8.50 14.32
CA SER A 23 16.75 8.19 15.74
C SER A 23 16.26 6.77 16.03
N ALA A 24 16.69 6.18 17.15
CA ALA A 24 16.23 4.84 17.56
C ALA A 24 14.70 4.77 17.70
N GLU A 25 14.07 5.82 18.22
CA GLU A 25 12.61 5.90 18.36
C GLU A 25 11.90 5.94 16.99
N GLN A 26 12.47 6.66 16.01
CA GLN A 26 11.94 6.69 14.65
C GLN A 26 12.09 5.33 13.97
N ALA A 27 13.26 4.70 14.10
CA ALA A 27 13.53 3.38 13.56
C ALA A 27 12.61 2.31 14.17
N GLU A 28 12.32 2.35 15.47
CA GLU A 28 11.38 1.42 16.11
C GLU A 28 9.93 1.64 15.61
N ARG A 29 9.51 2.90 15.42
CA ARG A 29 8.21 3.19 14.78
C ARG A 29 8.14 2.62 13.37
N TYR A 30 9.21 2.72 12.59
CA TYR A 30 9.26 2.13 11.25
C TYR A 30 9.22 0.60 11.32
N ARG A 31 9.98 0.00 12.23
CA ARG A 31 9.99 -1.45 12.47
C ARG A 31 8.60 -2.02 12.70
N GLY A 32 7.78 -1.34 13.51
CA GLY A 32 6.39 -1.75 13.74
C GLY A 32 5.47 -1.63 12.51
N ARG A 33 5.75 -0.68 11.61
CA ARG A 33 4.91 -0.40 10.42
C ARG A 33 5.30 -1.22 9.18
N LEU A 34 6.56 -1.61 9.07
CA LEU A 34 7.09 -2.34 7.90
C LEU A 34 6.33 -3.63 7.56
N PRO A 35 5.88 -4.47 8.52
CA PRO A 35 5.11 -5.67 8.19
C PRO A 35 3.80 -5.35 7.46
N VAL A 36 3.08 -4.33 7.91
CA VAL A 36 1.82 -3.89 7.30
C VAL A 36 2.07 -3.33 5.90
N MET A 37 3.12 -2.52 5.74
CA MET A 37 3.51 -1.97 4.44
C MET A 37 3.93 -3.08 3.47
N GLY A 38 4.69 -4.08 3.93
CA GLY A 38 5.11 -5.23 3.14
C GLY A 38 3.92 -6.09 2.69
N GLN A 39 2.92 -6.26 3.56
CA GLN A 39 1.68 -6.96 3.19
C GLN A 39 0.88 -6.17 2.14
N ALA A 40 0.75 -4.86 2.31
CA ALA A 40 0.07 -4.01 1.35
C ALA A 40 0.75 -4.03 -0.04
N ALA A 41 2.09 -3.95 -0.07
CA ALA A 41 2.85 -4.05 -1.32
C ALA A 41 2.62 -5.39 -2.03
N ARG A 42 2.65 -6.50 -1.30
CA ARG A 42 2.35 -7.84 -1.87
C ARG A 42 0.95 -7.94 -2.45
N LEU A 43 -0.05 -7.37 -1.76
CA LEU A 43 -1.42 -7.36 -2.28
C LEU A 43 -1.51 -6.54 -3.56
N ILE A 44 -0.83 -5.39 -3.64
CA ILE A 44 -0.80 -4.59 -4.87
C ILE A 44 -0.16 -5.37 -6.01
N ASP A 45 0.96 -6.05 -5.77
CA ASP A 45 1.61 -6.88 -6.80
C ASP A 45 0.71 -8.03 -7.28
N GLU A 46 0.02 -8.70 -6.35
CA GLU A 46 -0.94 -9.76 -6.68
C GLU A 46 -2.09 -9.21 -7.55
N TRP A 47 -2.67 -8.09 -7.14
CA TRP A 47 -3.77 -7.46 -7.90
C TRP A 47 -3.31 -6.95 -9.26
N ALA A 48 -2.10 -6.40 -9.36
CA ALA A 48 -1.54 -5.93 -10.61
C ALA A 48 -1.41 -7.09 -11.63
N ALA A 49 -0.89 -8.24 -11.20
CA ALA A 49 -0.80 -9.42 -12.05
C ALA A 49 -2.18 -9.91 -12.51
N ARG A 50 -3.15 -9.96 -11.59
CA ARG A 50 -4.52 -10.41 -11.91
C ARG A 50 -5.23 -9.47 -12.89
N LEU A 51 -5.02 -8.16 -12.74
CA LEU A 51 -5.59 -7.17 -13.65
C LEU A 51 -4.99 -7.24 -15.06
N ASP A 52 -3.69 -7.54 -15.18
CA ASP A 52 -3.03 -7.68 -16.48
C ASP A 52 -3.55 -8.89 -17.27
N GLU A 53 -3.87 -9.98 -16.55
CA GLU A 53 -4.47 -11.19 -17.14
C GLU A 53 -5.98 -11.07 -17.41
N THR A 54 -6.65 -10.06 -16.84
CA THR A 54 -8.10 -9.89 -16.95
C THR A 54 -8.47 -9.13 -18.22
N ALA A 55 -9.30 -9.74 -19.06
CA ALA A 55 -9.84 -9.05 -20.23
C ALA A 55 -10.64 -7.79 -19.79
N PRO A 56 -10.46 -6.63 -20.45
CA PRO A 56 -11.18 -5.41 -20.08
C PRO A 56 -12.70 -5.63 -20.13
N ALA A 57 -13.35 -5.55 -18.97
CA ALA A 57 -14.79 -5.60 -18.89
C ALA A 57 -15.38 -4.21 -19.17
N ALA A 58 -16.53 -4.16 -19.86
CA ALA A 58 -17.30 -2.93 -19.99
C ALA A 58 -17.89 -2.58 -18.61
N VAL A 59 -17.29 -1.62 -17.91
CA VAL A 59 -17.79 -1.15 -16.62
C VAL A 59 -18.82 -0.05 -16.85
N HIS A 60 -20.06 -0.28 -16.43
CA HIS A 60 -21.08 0.75 -16.41
C HIS A 60 -20.87 1.65 -15.19
N ARG A 61 -20.63 2.94 -15.42
CA ARG A 61 -20.64 3.94 -14.35
C ARG A 61 -22.05 4.46 -14.19
N THR A 62 -22.71 4.11 -13.08
CA THR A 62 -24.00 4.71 -12.73
C THR A 62 -23.75 6.11 -12.16
N PRO A 63 -24.27 7.18 -12.78
CA PRO A 63 -24.18 8.50 -12.18
C PRO A 63 -25.01 8.52 -10.89
N VAL A 64 -24.38 8.86 -9.77
CA VAL A 64 -25.09 9.11 -8.51
C VAL A 64 -25.47 10.58 -8.52
N GLU A 65 -26.76 10.89 -8.68
CA GLU A 65 -27.25 12.25 -8.52
C GLU A 65 -27.07 12.67 -7.05
N CYS A 66 -26.14 13.60 -6.82
CA CYS A 66 -25.86 14.13 -5.49
C CYS A 66 -26.95 15.13 -5.08
N GLY A 67 -28.11 14.61 -4.64
CA GLY A 67 -29.04 15.37 -3.81
C GLY A 67 -28.45 15.50 -2.40
N ASN A 68 -27.73 16.59 -2.15
CA ASN A 68 -27.08 16.97 -0.88
C ASN A 68 -25.98 16.02 -0.36
N MET A 69 -24.74 16.29 -0.82
CA MET A 69 -23.44 15.98 -0.21
C MET A 69 -23.29 14.62 0.49
N ASP A 70 -23.04 13.57 -0.29
CA ASP A 70 -21.97 12.59 -0.03
C ASP A 70 -21.90 11.61 -1.22
N VAL A 71 -20.84 11.71 -2.02
CA VAL A 71 -20.68 10.88 -3.23
C VAL A 71 -20.15 9.51 -2.80
N THR A 72 -21.03 8.50 -2.75
CA THR A 72 -20.62 7.09 -2.65
C THR A 72 -20.75 6.45 -4.04
N VAL A 73 -19.61 6.17 -4.69
CA VAL A 73 -19.58 5.50 -6.00
C VAL A 73 -19.80 4.00 -5.81
N GLY A 74 -20.93 3.48 -6.29
CA GLY A 74 -21.20 2.04 -6.38
C GLY A 74 -20.66 1.47 -7.70
N TYR A 75 -19.98 0.33 -7.64
CA TYR A 75 -19.51 -0.41 -8.81
C TYR A 75 -20.30 -1.72 -8.94
N SER A 76 -20.72 -2.10 -10.14
CA SER A 76 -21.28 -3.42 -10.44
C SER A 76 -20.64 -3.96 -11.71
N VAL A 77 -20.27 -5.25 -11.66
CA VAL A 77 -19.61 -5.99 -12.74
C VAL A 77 -20.62 -7.01 -13.28
N GLN A 78 -20.80 -7.10 -14.60
CA GLN A 78 -21.61 -8.14 -15.24
C GLN A 78 -20.77 -9.36 -15.58
#